data_AF-A0A9W8I8I3-F1
#
_entry.id   AF-A0A9W8I8I3-F1
#
_cell.length_a   1.000
_cell.length_b   1.000
_cell.length_c   1.000
_cell.angle_alpha   90.00
_cell.angle_beta   90.00
_cell.angle_gamma   90.00
#
_symmetry.space_group_name_H-M   'P 1'
#
loop_
_entity.id
_entity.type
_entity.pdbx_description
1 polymer ?
#
loop_
_entity_poly.entity_id
_entity_poly.type
_entity_poly.pdbx_seq_one_letter_code
_entity_poly.pdbx_strand_id
1 'polypeptide(L)'
;MKAEIRRRHPKQLPSSQPKEPSGKRIAILLLGDIGRSPRMQYHALSLAQAGHYVDFIGYADTQPMEAVLNHDRITLWHIAIPHQLSAASRAMFLVLGPLWQRLLQDPQLKPLRSMSAGNEALLTERAGDGTIILRQTRPMLIVSSTSWTADEDFSILLGALKKYDELKSEGASDGSLPPLAVLITGKGPLRKYYEQEISRLQLQNVGIATAWLSAEDYPLLLGSADLGISLHTSSSGLDLPMKVVDMLGCGTPVCAYRFSW
;
A
#
# COMPACT_ATOMS: atom_id res chain seq x y z
N MET A 1 20.03 -3.36 13.35
CA MET A 1 19.62 -2.21 14.17
C MET A 1 18.57 -2.72 15.16
N LYS A 2 18.80 -2.59 16.48
CA LYS A 2 17.91 -3.16 17.51
C LYS A 2 16.63 -2.31 17.59
N ALA A 3 15.46 -2.94 17.52
CA ALA A 3 14.19 -2.27 17.79
C ALA A 3 14.18 -1.79 19.24
N GLU A 4 14.12 -0.48 19.45
CA GLU A 4 14.12 0.11 20.79
C GLU A 4 12.68 0.23 21.29
N ILE A 5 12.32 -0.64 22.23
CA ILE A 5 11.00 -0.68 22.83
C ILE A 5 10.94 0.34 23.98
N ARG A 6 10.26 1.48 23.79
CA ARG A 6 10.07 2.47 24.86
C ARG A 6 8.85 2.12 25.72
N ARG A 7 9.11 1.72 26.98
CA ARG A 7 8.09 1.54 28.04
C ARG A 7 7.67 2.88 28.63
N ARG A 8 6.39 3.07 28.97
CA ARG A 8 6.00 3.99 30.06
C ARG A 8 6.10 3.25 31.39
N HIS A 9 6.60 3.94 32.42
CA HIS A 9 6.79 3.37 33.76
C HIS A 9 5.44 2.93 34.38
N PRO A 10 5.38 1.76 35.04
CA PRO A 10 4.21 1.36 35.81
C PRO A 10 4.01 2.28 37.01
N LYS A 11 2.76 2.71 37.26
CA LYS A 11 2.39 3.40 38.50
C LYS A 11 2.63 2.46 39.69
N GLN A 12 3.32 2.93 40.73
CA GLN A 12 3.55 2.16 41.96
C GLN A 12 2.21 1.85 42.65
N LEU A 13 1.94 0.57 42.91
CA LEU A 13 0.77 0.12 43.66
C LEU A 13 1.05 0.09 45.18
N PRO A 14 0.06 0.38 46.04
CA PRO A 14 0.19 0.23 47.49
C PRO A 14 0.33 -1.24 47.90
N SER A 15 1.08 -1.47 48.97
CA SER A 15 1.43 -2.77 49.53
C SER A 15 0.23 -3.49 50.17
N SER A 16 -0.35 -4.45 49.45
CA SER A 16 -1.08 -5.58 50.03
C SER A 16 -0.86 -6.81 49.15
N GLN A 17 -0.61 -7.96 49.77
CA GLN A 17 -0.16 -9.21 49.13
C GLN A 17 -0.92 -9.52 47.82
N PRO A 18 -0.21 -9.79 46.70
CA PRO A 18 -0.89 -9.98 45.42
C PRO A 18 -1.60 -11.33 45.42
N LYS A 19 -2.94 -11.30 45.41
CA LYS A 19 -3.71 -12.39 44.80
C LYS A 19 -3.16 -12.59 43.39
N GLU A 20 -2.86 -13.82 43.00
CA GLU A 20 -2.44 -14.06 41.62
C GLU A 20 -3.44 -13.40 40.67
N PRO A 21 -2.98 -12.51 39.78
CA PRO A 21 -3.88 -11.76 38.95
C PRO A 21 -4.62 -12.74 38.04
N SER A 22 -5.91 -12.93 38.28
CA SER A 22 -6.75 -13.83 37.49
C SER A 22 -6.87 -13.24 36.08
N GLY A 23 -6.13 -13.81 35.13
CA GLY A 23 -6.15 -13.41 33.72
C GLY A 23 -4.90 -13.81 32.97
N LYS A 24 -5.08 -14.45 31.80
CA LYS A 24 -3.97 -14.67 30.85
C LYS A 24 -3.41 -13.34 30.34
N ARG A 25 -2.12 -13.34 29.99
CA ARG A 25 -1.46 -12.25 29.27
C ARG A 25 -1.47 -12.55 27.77
N ILE A 26 -1.95 -11.59 26.97
CA ILE A 26 -2.21 -11.73 25.54
C ILE A 26 -1.46 -10.61 24.82
N ALA A 27 -0.67 -10.96 23.80
CA ALA A 27 -0.04 -9.98 22.94
C ALA A 27 -0.87 -9.81 21.66
N ILE A 28 -1.24 -8.56 21.35
CA ILE A 28 -1.84 -8.18 20.07
C ILE A 28 -0.75 -7.45 19.29
N LEU A 29 -0.22 -8.07 18.24
CA LEU A 29 0.70 -7.42 17.32
C LEU A 29 -0.07 -6.85 16.12
N LEU A 30 -0.05 -5.53 16.01
CA LEU A 30 -0.60 -4.76 14.90
C LEU A 30 0.56 -4.17 14.09
N LEU A 31 0.72 -4.63 12.85
CA LEU A 31 1.66 -4.02 11.89
C LEU A 31 1.03 -2.78 11.24
N GLY A 32 0.59 -1.83 12.07
CA GLY A 32 -0.17 -0.64 11.67
C GLY A 32 -0.31 0.35 12.82
N ASP A 33 -0.82 1.54 12.51
CA ASP A 33 -1.07 2.58 13.52
C ASP A 33 -2.21 2.19 14.45
N ILE A 34 -1.91 2.16 15.76
CA ILE A 34 -2.88 1.79 16.79
C ILE A 34 -4.06 2.76 16.76
N GLY A 35 -3.81 4.08 16.66
CA GLY A 35 -4.84 5.11 16.70
C GLY A 35 -5.83 5.04 15.54
N ARG A 36 -5.36 4.63 14.35
CA ARG A 36 -6.19 4.42 13.15
C ARG A 36 -6.75 3.01 13.01
N SER A 37 -6.72 2.20 14.06
CA SER A 37 -7.26 0.84 14.04
C SER A 37 -8.40 0.61 15.06
N PRO A 38 -9.54 1.33 14.98
CA PRO A 38 -10.68 1.16 15.89
C PRO A 38 -11.08 -0.29 16.17
N ARG A 39 -11.10 -1.16 15.15
CA ARG A 39 -11.48 -2.58 15.34
C ARG A 39 -10.51 -3.32 16.26
N MET A 40 -9.21 -3.05 16.13
CA MET A 40 -8.18 -3.65 16.97
C MET A 40 -8.18 -3.05 18.37
N GLN A 41 -8.50 -1.76 18.50
CA GLN A 41 -8.71 -1.11 19.79
C GLN A 41 -9.90 -1.72 20.55
N TYR A 42 -11.03 -1.95 19.89
CA TYR A 42 -12.16 -2.67 20.49
C TYR A 42 -11.83 -4.13 20.83
N HIS A 43 -11.02 -4.80 20.01
CA HIS A 43 -10.56 -6.15 20.30
C HIS A 43 -9.68 -6.21 21.57
N ALA A 44 -8.74 -5.27 21.70
CA ALA A 44 -7.92 -5.11 22.91
C ALA A 44 -8.79 -4.82 24.15
N LEU A 45 -9.77 -3.93 24.02
CA LEU A 45 -10.72 -3.62 25.09
C LEU A 45 -11.56 -4.83 25.50
N SER A 46 -12.08 -5.59 24.54
CA SER A 46 -12.89 -6.78 24.82
C SER A 46 -12.11 -7.83 25.62
N LEU A 47 -10.85 -8.08 25.25
CA LEU A 47 -9.93 -8.95 26.01
C LEU A 47 -9.68 -8.41 27.43
N ALA A 48 -9.44 -7.11 27.55
CA ALA A 48 -9.16 -6.48 28.85
C ALA A 48 -10.39 -6.50 29.78
N GLN A 49 -11.58 -6.26 29.23
CA GLN A 49 -12.87 -6.35 29.92
C GLN A 49 -13.22 -7.77 30.34
N ALA A 50 -12.82 -8.78 29.57
CA ALA A 50 -12.90 -10.19 29.94
C ALA A 50 -11.89 -10.59 31.06
N GLY A 51 -11.08 -9.64 31.53
CA GLY A 51 -10.15 -9.84 32.62
C GLY A 51 -8.74 -10.26 32.20
N HIS A 52 -8.38 -10.21 30.92
CA HIS A 52 -7.02 -10.51 30.47
C HIS A 52 -6.11 -9.29 30.49
N TYR A 53 -4.80 -9.51 30.57
CA TYR A 53 -3.79 -8.47 30.35
C TYR A 53 -3.45 -8.43 28.86
N VAL A 54 -3.43 -7.24 28.27
CA VAL A 54 -3.20 -7.06 26.84
C VAL A 54 -1.94 -6.22 26.62
N ASP A 55 -0.94 -6.81 25.99
CA ASP A 55 0.18 -6.08 25.41
C ASP A 55 -0.20 -5.72 23.97
N PHE A 56 -0.60 -4.46 23.73
CA PHE A 56 -1.03 -4.00 22.42
C PHE A 56 0.13 -3.29 21.70
N ILE A 57 0.69 -3.97 20.71
CA ILE A 57 1.94 -3.62 20.04
C ILE A 57 1.66 -3.08 18.64
N GLY A 58 2.13 -1.88 18.28
CA GLY A 58 1.94 -1.29 16.95
C GLY A 58 2.61 0.07 16.73
N TYR A 59 2.28 0.79 15.66
CA TYR A 59 2.81 2.13 15.38
C TYR A 59 2.08 3.21 16.19
N ALA A 60 2.70 4.38 16.33
CA ALA A 60 2.27 5.45 17.24
C ALA A 60 2.12 6.78 16.52
N ASP A 61 1.43 6.77 15.37
CA ASP A 61 1.26 7.96 14.53
C ASP A 61 0.02 8.76 14.96
N THR A 62 -1.04 8.09 15.41
CA THR A 62 -2.29 8.70 15.86
C THR A 62 -2.62 8.30 17.30
N GLN A 63 -3.26 9.19 18.06
CA GLN A 63 -3.67 8.91 19.43
C GLN A 63 -4.78 7.82 19.49
N PRO A 64 -4.61 6.75 20.29
CA PRO A 64 -5.67 5.77 20.54
C PRO A 64 -6.86 6.34 21.32
N MET A 65 -8.00 5.65 21.29
CA MET A 65 -9.20 6.00 22.06
C MET A 65 -8.90 6.06 23.57
N GLU A 66 -9.52 7.01 24.27
CA GLU A 66 -9.28 7.21 25.72
C GLU A 66 -9.51 5.94 26.53
N ALA A 67 -10.50 5.13 26.15
CA ALA A 67 -10.78 3.86 26.80
C ALA A 67 -9.57 2.90 26.75
N VAL A 68 -8.81 2.87 25.66
CA VAL A 68 -7.58 2.06 25.54
C VAL A 68 -6.45 2.68 26.36
N LEU A 69 -6.30 4.01 26.30
CA LEU A 69 -5.25 4.74 27.02
C LEU A 69 -5.37 4.62 28.54
N ASN A 70 -6.60 4.57 29.04
CA ASN A 70 -6.90 4.61 30.47
C ASN A 70 -7.17 3.23 31.09
N HIS A 71 -7.12 2.13 30.32
CA HIS A 71 -7.44 0.80 30.85
C HIS A 71 -6.25 0.18 31.59
N ASP A 72 -6.42 -0.15 32.87
CA ASP A 72 -5.36 -0.70 33.74
C ASP A 72 -4.78 -2.06 33.32
N ARG A 73 -5.41 -2.73 32.35
CA ARG A 73 -5.02 -4.06 31.85
C ARG A 73 -4.50 -4.02 30.41
N ILE A 74 -4.40 -2.84 29.81
CA ILE A 74 -3.84 -2.66 28.47
C ILE A 74 -2.50 -1.91 28.60
N THR A 75 -1.45 -2.50 28.05
CA THR A 75 -0.13 -1.89 27.92
C THR A 75 0.17 -1.64 26.45
N LEU A 76 0.40 -0.39 26.08
CA LEU A 76 0.78 -0.02 24.71
C LEU A 76 2.29 -0.17 24.51
N TRP A 77 2.66 -0.83 23.42
CA TRP A 77 4.04 -1.01 22.99
C TRP A 77 4.20 -0.44 21.59
N HIS A 78 5.06 0.56 21.45
CA HIS A 78 5.29 1.17 20.15
C HIS A 78 6.50 0.52 19.50
N ILE A 79 6.32 0.05 18.26
CA ILE A 79 7.40 -0.43 17.41
C ILE A 79 7.72 0.65 16.38
N ALA A 80 9.01 0.79 16.07
CA ALA A 80 9.42 1.61 14.95
C ALA A 80 8.87 0.98 13.66
N ILE A 81 8.38 1.82 12.75
CA ILE A 81 8.10 1.41 11.38
C ILE A 81 9.43 0.85 10.85
N PRO A 82 9.51 -0.44 10.45
CA PRO A 82 10.70 -0.99 9.81
C PRO A 82 11.05 -0.02 8.68
N HIS A 83 12.28 0.48 8.68
CA HIS A 83 12.73 1.55 7.79
C HIS A 83 12.00 1.50 6.45
N GLN A 84 11.36 2.62 6.08
CA GLN A 84 10.83 2.84 4.74
C GLN A 84 11.80 2.20 3.76
N LEU A 85 11.31 1.38 2.83
CA LEU A 85 12.10 1.04 1.65
C LEU A 85 12.43 2.39 1.01
N SER A 86 13.59 2.95 1.37
CA SER A 86 13.93 4.33 1.01
C SER A 86 13.88 4.43 -0.50
N ALA A 87 13.54 5.60 -1.06
CA ALA A 87 13.48 5.81 -2.51
C ALA A 87 14.72 5.34 -3.30
N ALA A 88 15.85 5.03 -2.63
CA ALA A 88 16.97 4.27 -3.18
C ALA A 88 16.60 2.84 -3.66
N SER A 89 15.42 2.33 -3.34
CA SER A 89 14.81 1.08 -3.81
C SER A 89 14.43 1.11 -5.30
N ARG A 90 14.44 2.28 -5.96
CA ARG A 90 14.26 2.39 -7.41
C ARG A 90 15.31 1.60 -8.20
N ALA A 91 16.48 1.34 -7.62
CA ALA A 91 17.49 0.44 -8.18
C ALA A 91 17.08 -1.05 -8.15
N MET A 92 16.07 -1.44 -7.34
CA MET A 92 15.47 -2.78 -7.37
C MET A 92 14.69 -3.06 -8.66
N PHE A 93 14.58 -2.07 -9.55
CA PHE A 93 14.08 -2.26 -10.91
C PHE A 93 14.81 -3.37 -11.68
N LEU A 94 16.09 -3.61 -11.38
CA LEU A 94 16.86 -4.70 -11.96
C LEU A 94 16.31 -6.09 -11.57
N VAL A 95 15.68 -6.20 -10.40
CA VAL A 95 15.02 -7.42 -9.92
C VAL A 95 13.62 -7.56 -10.54
N LEU A 96 12.94 -6.45 -10.80
CA LEU A 96 11.65 -6.45 -11.50
C LEU A 96 11.76 -6.60 -13.03
N GLY A 97 12.96 -6.58 -13.62
CA GLY A 97 13.16 -6.75 -15.06
C GLY A 97 12.38 -7.93 -15.66
N PRO A 98 12.45 -9.15 -15.08
CA PRO A 98 11.65 -10.30 -15.51
C PRO A 98 10.14 -10.10 -15.34
N LEU A 99 9.68 -9.45 -14.25
CA LEU A 99 8.27 -9.12 -14.07
C LEU A 99 7.81 -8.15 -15.17
N TRP A 100 8.59 -7.11 -15.45
CA TRP A 100 8.32 -6.15 -16.51
C TRP A 100 8.32 -6.78 -17.88
N GLN A 101 9.24 -7.70 -18.17
CA GLN A 101 9.23 -8.46 -19.42
C GLN A 101 7.95 -9.31 -19.57
N ARG A 102 7.44 -9.89 -18.48
CA ARG A 102 6.16 -10.63 -18.50
C ARG A 102 4.97 -9.69 -18.66
N LEU A 103 4.94 -8.57 -17.93
CA LEU A 103 3.88 -7.58 -18.03
C LEU A 103 3.84 -6.94 -19.41
N LEU A 104 5.00 -6.62 -19.99
CA LEU A 104 5.12 -6.10 -21.34
C LEU A 104 4.62 -7.08 -22.40
N GLN A 105 4.43 -8.38 -22.10
CA GLN A 105 3.77 -9.31 -23.02
C GLN A 105 2.25 -9.19 -22.99
N ASP A 106 1.68 -8.51 -22.00
CA ASP A 106 0.24 -8.21 -21.94
C ASP A 106 -0.17 -7.33 -23.14
N PRO A 107 -1.16 -7.74 -23.95
CA PRO A 107 -1.65 -6.96 -25.08
C PRO A 107 -2.13 -5.56 -24.70
N GLN A 108 -2.57 -5.35 -23.47
CA GLN A 108 -3.07 -4.06 -22.99
C GLN A 108 -1.95 -3.06 -22.66
N LEU A 109 -0.69 -3.51 -22.54
CA LEU A 109 0.48 -2.62 -22.44
C LEU A 109 1.06 -2.24 -23.81
N LYS A 110 0.40 -2.63 -24.91
CA LYS A 110 0.83 -2.27 -26.28
C LYS A 110 1.07 -0.77 -26.49
N PRO A 111 0.27 0.16 -25.92
CA PRO A 111 0.55 1.59 -26.02
C PRO A 111 1.92 2.00 -25.46
N LEU A 112 2.45 1.25 -24.48
CA LEU A 112 3.73 1.54 -23.85
C LEU A 112 4.90 0.86 -24.57
N ARG A 113 4.65 -0.22 -25.32
CA ARG A 113 5.70 -0.94 -26.06
C ARG A 113 6.36 -0.06 -27.12
N SER A 114 5.61 0.84 -27.74
CA SER A 114 6.15 1.80 -28.72
C SER A 114 7.21 2.73 -28.10
N MET A 115 7.24 2.89 -26.77
CA MET A 115 8.24 3.67 -26.05
C MET A 115 9.55 2.90 -25.79
N SER A 116 9.54 1.58 -25.99
CA SER A 116 10.71 0.71 -25.89
C SER A 116 11.30 0.56 -27.29
N ALA A 117 12.11 1.54 -27.73
CA ALA A 117 12.83 1.45 -29.00
C ALA A 117 14.20 0.77 -28.79
N GLY A 118 14.49 -0.28 -29.57
CA GLY A 118 15.82 -0.93 -29.57
C GLY A 118 16.14 -1.76 -28.31
N ASN A 119 17.39 -1.66 -27.84
CA ASN A 119 17.92 -2.41 -26.67
C ASN A 119 17.66 -1.70 -25.32
N GLU A 120 16.83 -0.66 -25.32
CA GLU A 120 16.53 0.15 -24.12
C GLU A 120 15.30 -0.38 -23.38
N ALA A 121 15.38 -0.38 -22.04
CA ALA A 121 14.26 -0.78 -21.19
C ALA A 121 13.18 0.32 -21.12
N LEU A 122 11.93 -0.07 -20.86
CA LEU A 122 10.80 0.86 -20.81
C LEU A 122 10.99 2.00 -19.80
N LEU A 123 11.59 1.70 -18.64
CA LEU A 123 11.68 2.63 -17.51
C LEU A 123 13.10 3.14 -17.24
N THR A 124 14.12 2.48 -17.78
CA THR A 124 15.52 2.74 -17.46
C THR A 124 16.40 2.82 -18.70
N GLU A 125 17.46 3.61 -18.59
CA GLU A 125 18.51 3.76 -19.60
C GLU A 125 19.87 3.55 -18.96
N ARG A 126 20.85 3.17 -19.79
CA ARG A 126 22.23 3.03 -19.36
C ARG A 126 22.97 4.31 -19.67
N ALA A 127 23.45 5.00 -18.63
CA ALA A 127 24.26 6.20 -18.78
C ALA A 127 25.63 5.86 -19.38
N GLY A 128 26.35 6.88 -19.87
CA GLY A 128 27.64 6.70 -20.55
C GLY A 128 28.75 6.07 -19.70
N ASP A 129 28.64 6.15 -18.37
CA ASP A 129 29.54 5.51 -17.40
C ASP A 129 29.15 4.05 -17.08
N GLY A 130 28.09 3.54 -17.72
CA GLY A 130 27.57 2.20 -17.53
C GLY A 130 26.57 2.05 -16.39
N THR A 131 26.28 3.10 -15.62
CA THR A 131 25.24 3.10 -14.58
C THR A 131 23.84 3.01 -15.18
N ILE A 132 22.88 2.45 -14.44
CA ILE A 132 21.48 2.35 -14.88
C ILE A 132 20.67 3.40 -14.12
N ILE A 133 20.03 4.30 -14.87
CA ILE A 133 19.23 5.41 -14.35
C ILE A 133 17.80 5.34 -14.89
N LEU A 134 16.86 6.02 -14.22
CA LEU A 134 15.48 6.13 -14.72
C LEU A 134 15.44 7.06 -15.93
N ARG A 135 14.73 6.63 -17.00
CA ARG A 135 14.50 7.46 -18.19
C ARG A 135 13.61 8.64 -17.82
N GLN A 136 13.96 9.84 -18.29
CA GLN A 136 13.12 11.02 -18.07
C GLN A 136 11.76 10.92 -18.77
N THR A 137 11.72 10.22 -19.90
CA THR A 137 10.51 10.04 -20.74
C THR A 137 9.74 8.75 -20.41
N ARG A 138 10.07 8.06 -19.32
CA ARG A 138 9.39 6.81 -18.95
C ARG A 138 7.90 7.05 -18.64
N PRO A 139 7.04 6.04 -18.83
CA PRO A 139 5.72 6.09 -18.23
C PRO A 139 5.79 6.14 -16.69
N MET A 140 4.82 6.81 -16.09
CA MET A 140 4.60 6.78 -14.64
C MET A 140 3.94 5.46 -14.26
N LEU A 141 4.49 4.79 -13.23
CA LEU A 141 3.98 3.53 -12.71
C LEU A 141 2.94 3.78 -11.63
N ILE A 142 1.70 3.43 -11.92
CA ILE A 142 0.60 3.43 -10.98
C ILE A 142 0.34 1.99 -10.55
N VAL A 143 0.21 1.76 -9.25
CA VAL A 143 -0.19 0.46 -8.70
C VAL A 143 -1.50 0.56 -7.95
N SER A 144 -2.37 -0.43 -8.14
CA SER A 144 -3.55 -0.61 -7.30
C SER A 144 -3.66 -2.06 -6.87
N SER A 145 -3.72 -2.29 -5.56
CA SER A 145 -4.03 -3.60 -5.00
C SER A 145 -5.51 -3.70 -4.69
N THR A 146 -6.12 -4.84 -5.02
CA THR A 146 -7.58 -5.02 -4.96
C THR A 146 -7.96 -6.44 -4.60
N SER A 147 -9.04 -6.58 -3.84
CA SER A 147 -9.72 -7.84 -3.58
C SER A 147 -10.78 -8.16 -4.63
N TRP A 148 -10.98 -7.30 -5.64
CA TRP A 148 -11.98 -7.45 -6.70
C TRP A 148 -13.39 -7.79 -6.14
N THR A 149 -13.76 -7.17 -5.02
CA THR A 149 -15.10 -7.25 -4.44
C THR A 149 -15.92 -6.02 -4.81
N ALA A 150 -17.23 -6.06 -4.57
CA ALA A 150 -18.11 -4.93 -4.87
C ALA A 150 -17.82 -3.68 -4.03
N ASP A 151 -17.08 -3.81 -2.92
CA ASP A 151 -16.67 -2.69 -2.06
C ASP A 151 -15.59 -1.80 -2.72
N GLU A 152 -15.00 -2.27 -3.82
CA GLU A 152 -13.97 -1.59 -4.59
C GLU A 152 -14.48 -1.37 -6.02
N ASP A 153 -15.22 -0.28 -6.23
CA ASP A 153 -15.75 0.05 -7.56
C ASP A 153 -14.62 0.56 -8.49
N PHE A 154 -14.03 -0.36 -9.25
CA PHE A 154 -12.97 -0.06 -10.22
C PHE A 154 -13.46 0.76 -11.41
N SER A 155 -14.77 0.91 -11.63
CA SER A 155 -15.28 1.78 -12.70
C SER A 155 -14.82 3.23 -12.52
N ILE A 156 -14.62 3.66 -11.26
CA ILE A 156 -14.08 4.97 -10.90
C ILE A 156 -12.66 5.16 -11.46
N LEU A 157 -11.76 4.19 -11.22
CA LEU A 157 -10.39 4.23 -11.74
C LEU A 157 -10.38 4.14 -13.26
N LEU A 158 -11.15 3.23 -13.86
CA LEU A 158 -11.21 3.09 -15.32
C LEU A 158 -11.74 4.37 -15.99
N GLY A 159 -12.75 5.02 -15.41
CA GLY A 159 -13.25 6.31 -15.88
C GLY A 159 -12.21 7.42 -15.78
N ALA A 160 -11.46 7.49 -14.69
CA ALA A 160 -10.37 8.45 -14.53
C ALA A 160 -9.25 8.24 -15.56
N LEU A 161 -8.89 6.99 -15.83
CA LEU A 161 -7.86 6.64 -16.81
C LEU A 161 -8.28 6.96 -18.25
N LYS A 162 -9.56 6.74 -18.61
CA LYS A 162 -10.11 7.20 -19.90
C LYS A 162 -9.96 8.70 -20.07
N LYS A 163 -10.39 9.47 -19.06
CA LYS A 163 -10.29 10.93 -19.08
C LYS A 163 -8.84 11.41 -19.16
N TYR A 164 -7.92 10.73 -18.47
CA TYR A 164 -6.49 11.03 -18.56
C TYR A 164 -5.96 10.81 -19.98
N ASP A 165 -6.35 9.71 -20.62
CA ASP A 165 -5.97 9.36 -21.99
C ASP A 165 -6.46 10.40 -23.02
N GLU A 166 -7.71 10.85 -22.87
CA GLU A 166 -8.32 11.90 -23.68
C GLU A 166 -7.56 13.22 -23.52
N LEU A 167 -7.37 13.70 -22.27
CA LEU A 167 -6.65 14.95 -21.98
C LEU A 167 -5.22 14.95 -22.52
N LYS A 168 -4.55 13.81 -22.46
CA LYS A 168 -3.19 13.67 -23.02
C LYS A 168 -3.21 13.66 -24.55
N SER A 169 -4.23 13.07 -25.18
CA SER A 169 -4.40 13.04 -26.65
C SER A 169 -4.81 14.39 -27.24
N GLU A 170 -5.64 15.16 -26.53
CA GLU A 170 -6.07 16.50 -26.91
C GLU A 170 -4.96 17.55 -26.79
N GLY A 171 -3.76 17.12 -26.36
CA GLY A 171 -2.61 18.00 -26.26
C GLY A 171 -2.78 19.02 -25.15
N ALA A 172 -2.99 18.56 -23.90
CA ALA A 172 -2.74 19.36 -22.72
C ALA A 172 -1.46 20.18 -22.97
N SER A 173 -1.61 21.50 -23.02
CA SER A 173 -0.98 22.43 -23.98
C SER A 173 0.53 22.67 -23.82
N ASP A 174 1.21 21.79 -23.08
CA ASP A 174 2.62 21.88 -22.71
C ASP A 174 3.33 20.50 -22.72
N GLY A 175 2.69 19.42 -23.20
CA GLY A 175 3.30 18.09 -23.18
C GLY A 175 3.57 17.53 -21.78
N SER A 176 2.92 18.09 -20.75
CA SER A 176 3.25 17.87 -19.34
C SER A 176 2.80 16.53 -18.74
N LEU A 177 1.81 15.87 -19.34
CA LEU A 177 1.26 14.61 -18.80
C LEU A 177 2.08 13.42 -19.30
N PRO A 178 2.73 12.62 -18.43
CA PRO A 178 3.45 11.43 -18.84
C PRO A 178 2.48 10.30 -19.25
N PRO A 179 2.89 9.35 -20.12
CA PRO A 179 2.15 8.10 -20.31
C PRO A 179 2.05 7.33 -18.98
N LEU A 180 1.02 6.50 -18.83
CA LEU A 180 0.78 5.74 -17.59
C LEU A 180 0.91 4.24 -17.81
N ALA A 181 1.63 3.58 -16.91
CA ALA A 181 1.62 2.14 -16.74
C ALA A 181 0.86 1.81 -15.46
N VAL A 182 -0.33 1.23 -15.60
CA VAL A 182 -1.19 0.89 -14.46
C VAL A 182 -1.15 -0.61 -14.21
N LEU A 183 -0.67 -1.01 -13.05
CA LEU A 183 -0.66 -2.41 -12.64
C LEU A 183 -1.68 -2.64 -11.53
N ILE A 184 -2.68 -3.46 -11.83
CA ILE A 184 -3.72 -3.84 -10.88
C ILE A 184 -3.44 -5.26 -10.40
N THR A 185 -3.25 -5.44 -9.10
CA THR A 185 -2.91 -6.74 -8.51
C THR A 185 -3.95 -7.21 -7.50
N GLY A 186 -4.13 -8.54 -7.45
CA GLY A 186 -4.96 -9.22 -6.47
C GLY A 186 -5.92 -10.24 -7.07
N LYS A 187 -6.82 -10.75 -6.23
CA LYS A 187 -7.73 -11.86 -6.56
C LYS A 187 -9.10 -11.62 -5.94
N GLY A 188 -10.12 -11.91 -6.74
CA GLY A 188 -11.50 -11.96 -6.27
C GLY A 188 -12.52 -12.13 -7.39
N PRO A 189 -13.81 -12.12 -7.02
CA PRO A 189 -14.89 -12.55 -7.90
C PRO A 189 -15.08 -11.64 -9.12
N LEU A 190 -14.88 -10.33 -9.00
CA LEU A 190 -15.09 -9.37 -10.09
C LEU A 190 -13.89 -9.20 -11.02
N ARG A 191 -12.78 -9.93 -10.79
CA ARG A 191 -11.56 -9.78 -11.58
C ARG A 191 -11.82 -9.96 -13.09
N LYS A 192 -12.46 -11.06 -13.48
CA LYS A 192 -12.77 -11.35 -14.89
C LYS A 192 -13.68 -10.30 -15.52
N TYR A 193 -14.63 -9.79 -14.75
CA TYR A 193 -15.54 -8.74 -15.20
C TYR A 193 -14.75 -7.46 -15.56
N TYR A 194 -13.89 -7.01 -14.66
CA TYR A 194 -13.08 -5.82 -14.94
C TYR A 194 -11.99 -6.06 -15.98
N GLU A 195 -11.39 -7.25 -16.06
CA GLU A 195 -10.47 -7.61 -17.17
C GLU A 195 -11.16 -7.48 -18.54
N GLN A 196 -12.44 -7.88 -18.65
CA GLN A 196 -13.24 -7.68 -19.86
C GLN A 196 -13.49 -6.19 -20.13
N GLU A 197 -13.87 -5.42 -19.10
CA GLU A 197 -14.04 -3.97 -19.25
C GLU A 197 -12.75 -3.27 -19.69
N ILE A 198 -11.59 -3.65 -19.12
CA ILE A 198 -10.28 -3.10 -19.50
C ILE A 198 -9.96 -3.46 -20.96
N SER A 199 -10.25 -4.69 -21.42
CA SER A 199 -9.97 -5.10 -22.81
C SER A 199 -10.80 -4.34 -23.85
N ARG A 200 -11.93 -3.75 -23.45
CA ARG A 200 -12.78 -2.92 -24.32
C ARG A 200 -12.23 -1.50 -24.45
N LEU A 201 -11.29 -1.10 -23.59
CA LEU A 201 -10.69 0.23 -23.63
C LEU A 201 -9.69 0.34 -24.79
N GLN A 202 -9.81 1.40 -25.58
CA GLN A 202 -8.92 1.69 -26.70
C GLN A 202 -7.99 2.87 -26.36
N LEU A 203 -7.23 2.73 -25.27
CA LEU A 203 -6.35 3.78 -24.76
C LEU A 203 -5.06 3.88 -25.57
N GLN A 204 -4.55 5.10 -25.76
CA GLN A 204 -3.34 5.37 -26.56
C GLN A 204 -2.11 5.74 -25.73
N ASN A 205 -2.31 6.22 -24.52
CA ASN A 205 -1.28 6.74 -23.63
C ASN A 205 -1.26 6.06 -22.26
N VAL A 206 -2.22 5.18 -22.01
CA VAL A 206 -2.36 4.43 -20.77
C VAL A 206 -2.34 2.94 -21.09
N GLY A 207 -1.38 2.22 -20.52
CA GLY A 207 -1.37 0.77 -20.49
C GLY A 207 -1.88 0.26 -19.15
N ILE A 208 -2.81 -0.69 -19.16
CA ILE A 208 -3.32 -1.33 -17.95
C ILE A 208 -2.96 -2.81 -18.01
N ALA A 209 -2.42 -3.37 -16.93
CA ALA A 209 -2.16 -4.79 -16.83
C ALA A 209 -2.71 -5.31 -15.50
N THR A 210 -3.15 -6.57 -15.51
CA THR A 210 -3.53 -7.27 -14.28
C THR A 210 -2.54 -8.39 -14.01
N ALA A 211 -2.05 -8.50 -12.78
CA ALA A 211 -1.12 -9.56 -12.42
C ALA A 211 -1.34 -10.07 -11.01
N TRP A 212 -1.16 -11.37 -10.84
CA TRP A 212 -0.91 -11.93 -9.52
C TRP A 212 0.58 -11.82 -9.22
N LEU A 213 0.92 -11.34 -8.02
CA LEU A 213 2.29 -11.18 -7.57
C LEU A 213 2.55 -12.13 -6.41
N SER A 214 3.78 -12.63 -6.35
CA SER A 214 4.22 -13.36 -5.16
C SER A 214 4.36 -12.40 -3.98
N ALA A 215 4.42 -12.94 -2.76
CA ALA A 215 4.66 -12.15 -1.56
C ALA A 215 6.03 -11.43 -1.59
N GLU A 216 6.97 -11.95 -2.37
CA GLU A 216 8.31 -11.38 -2.57
C GLU A 216 8.28 -10.25 -3.60
N ASP A 217 7.54 -10.42 -4.71
CA ASP A 217 7.44 -9.43 -5.79
C ASP A 217 6.55 -8.23 -5.43
N TYR A 218 5.54 -8.44 -4.58
CA TYR A 218 4.58 -7.40 -4.20
C TYR A 218 5.24 -6.14 -3.58
N PRO A 219 6.05 -6.23 -2.50
CA PRO A 219 6.70 -5.05 -1.92
C PRO A 219 7.71 -4.40 -2.88
N LEU A 220 8.37 -5.18 -3.74
CA LEU A 220 9.27 -4.67 -4.77
C LEU A 220 8.51 -3.79 -5.77
N LEU A 221 7.35 -4.25 -6.23
CA LEU A 221 6.49 -3.46 -7.10
C LEU A 221 6.01 -2.19 -6.41
N LEU A 222 5.48 -2.30 -5.18
CA LEU A 222 4.97 -1.14 -4.46
C LEU A 222 6.07 -0.07 -4.33
N GLY A 223 7.24 -0.45 -3.82
CA GLY A 223 8.37 0.48 -3.65
C GLY A 223 8.94 1.03 -4.97
N SER A 224 8.59 0.45 -6.11
CA SER A 224 8.96 0.94 -7.44
C SER A 224 7.89 1.84 -8.07
N ALA A 225 6.67 1.84 -7.56
CA ALA A 225 5.57 2.64 -8.10
C ALA A 225 5.74 4.13 -7.78
N ASP A 226 5.29 4.97 -8.71
CA ASP A 226 5.24 6.41 -8.51
C ASP A 226 4.00 6.85 -7.74
N LEU A 227 2.91 6.10 -7.86
CA LEU A 227 1.67 6.35 -7.15
C LEU A 227 0.90 5.06 -6.87
N GLY A 228 0.43 4.94 -5.63
CA GLY A 228 -0.52 3.94 -5.19
C GLY A 228 -1.95 4.44 -5.26
N ILE A 229 -2.90 3.59 -5.66
CA ILE A 229 -4.34 3.88 -5.63
C ILE A 229 -5.06 2.83 -4.82
N SER A 230 -5.83 3.27 -3.81
CA SER A 230 -6.74 2.42 -3.06
C SER A 230 -8.18 2.89 -3.21
N LEU A 231 -9.02 2.06 -3.82
CA LEU A 231 -10.47 2.29 -3.91
C LEU A 231 -11.24 1.67 -2.75
N HIS A 232 -10.56 0.96 -1.86
CA HIS A 232 -11.19 0.29 -0.73
C HIS A 232 -11.75 1.32 0.23
N THR A 233 -13.06 1.24 0.45
CA THR A 233 -13.74 2.02 1.47
C THR A 233 -13.89 1.17 2.71
N SER A 234 -13.36 1.63 3.84
CA SER A 234 -13.76 1.04 5.12
C SER A 234 -15.15 1.56 5.46
N SER A 235 -16.06 0.67 5.86
CA SER A 235 -17.38 1.07 6.35
C SER A 235 -17.32 2.00 7.57
N SER A 236 -16.21 1.99 8.31
CA SER A 236 -15.97 2.92 9.43
C SER A 236 -15.42 4.28 8.98
N GLY A 237 -14.82 4.37 7.79
CA GLY A 237 -14.07 5.54 7.32
C GLY A 237 -12.80 5.87 8.12
N LEU A 238 -12.52 5.10 9.19
CA LEU A 238 -11.43 5.35 10.14
C LEU A 238 -10.26 4.39 9.97
N ASP A 239 -10.55 3.13 9.59
CA ASP A 239 -9.53 2.11 9.39
C ASP A 239 -8.83 2.32 8.05
N LEU A 240 -7.51 2.56 8.07
CA LEU A 240 -6.71 2.54 6.84
C LEU A 240 -6.73 1.12 6.26
N PRO A 241 -7.08 0.94 4.97
CA PRO A 241 -7.01 -0.36 4.34
C PRO A 241 -5.57 -0.90 4.39
N MET A 242 -5.38 -2.19 4.68
CA MET A 242 -4.03 -2.80 4.74
C MET A 242 -3.18 -2.51 3.50
N LYS A 243 -3.82 -2.49 2.33
CA LYS A 243 -3.22 -2.11 1.06
C LYS A 243 -2.62 -0.69 1.05
N VAL A 244 -3.24 0.27 1.73
CA VAL A 244 -2.68 1.63 1.92
C VAL A 244 -1.47 1.57 2.84
N VAL A 245 -1.55 0.80 3.93
CA VAL A 245 -0.43 0.62 4.86
C VAL A 245 0.78 -0.02 4.16
N ASP A 246 0.55 -1.03 3.31
CA ASP A 246 1.62 -1.68 2.54
C ASP A 246 2.33 -0.69 1.62
N MET A 247 1.56 0.12 0.89
CA MET A 247 2.09 1.13 -0.04
C MET A 247 2.90 2.19 0.70
N LEU A 248 2.37 2.72 1.80
CA LEU A 248 3.11 3.68 2.64
C LEU A 248 4.37 3.05 3.26
N GLY A 249 4.29 1.80 3.71
CA GLY A 249 5.44 1.05 4.23
C GLY A 249 6.54 0.83 3.18
N CYS A 250 6.15 0.74 1.91
CA CYS A 250 7.09 0.67 0.79
C CYS A 250 7.59 2.03 0.29
N GLY A 251 7.16 3.13 0.90
CA GLY A 251 7.52 4.50 0.49
C GLY A 251 6.76 5.03 -0.72
N THR A 252 5.71 4.34 -1.17
CA THR A 252 4.85 4.75 -2.28
C THR A 252 3.83 5.78 -1.79
N PRO A 253 3.71 6.96 -2.41
CA PRO A 253 2.61 7.88 -2.10
C PRO A 253 1.28 7.26 -2.52
N VAL A 254 0.18 7.55 -1.81
CA VAL A 254 -1.11 6.87 -2.03
C VAL A 254 -2.27 7.86 -2.17
N CYS A 255 -3.09 7.67 -3.21
CA CYS A 255 -4.42 8.25 -3.33
C CYS A 255 -5.46 7.23 -2.84
N ALA A 256 -6.14 7.53 -1.73
CA ALA A 256 -7.18 6.68 -1.15
C ALA A 256 -8.57 7.30 -1.38
N TYR A 257 -9.52 6.49 -1.87
CA TYR A 257 -10.87 6.95 -2.16
C TYR A 257 -11.65 7.27 -0.88
N ARG A 258 -12.09 8.52 -0.76
CA ARG A 258 -12.89 9.04 0.38
C ARG A 258 -12.24 8.80 1.76
N PHE A 259 -10.92 8.91 1.83
CA PHE A 259 -10.20 8.88 3.11
C PHE A 259 -9.80 10.30 3.54
N SER A 260 -10.12 10.68 4.78
CA SER A 260 -9.62 11.92 5.38
C SER A 260 -8.26 11.65 6.02
N TRP A 261 -7.23 12.36 5.57
CA TRP A 261 -5.86 12.23 6.06
C TRP A 261 -5.65 12.88 7.42
#